data_AF-A0A520C3B3-F1
#
_entry.id   AF-A0A520C3B3-F1
#
_cell.length_a   1.000
_cell.length_b   1.000
_cell.length_c   1.000
_cell.angle_alpha   90.00
_cell.angle_beta   90.00
_cell.angle_gamma   90.00
#
_symmetry.space_group_name_H-M   'P 1'
#
loop_
_entity.id
_entity.type
_entity.pdbx_description
1 polymer ?
#
loop_
_entity_poly.entity_id
_entity_poly.type
_entity_poly.pdbx_seq_one_letter_code
_entity_poly.pdbx_strand_id
1 'polypeptide(L)'
;MKNGFAQTYKTGVNLQQQNLNSELYRIQNDQSSELVSQQTANDLNWFKGRVYADATYEYTNDKLKAGLSLPLSYNHINYSDPVNELDNRLNKLFVNPSLNIKYQTGIENYVSANYFYKNELGGIDDVYRGTVLKNYRSLFANNAPISELKTHSFRGEFNFRKAMQMFFFNASASY
;
A
#
# COMPACT_ATOMS: atom_id res chain seq x y z
N MET A 1 9.16 -18.96 -34.00
CA MET A 1 8.68 -17.94 -33.05
C MET A 1 9.85 -17.57 -32.13
N LYS A 2 10.01 -16.29 -31.77
CA LYS A 2 11.23 -15.76 -31.15
C LYS A 2 11.06 -15.73 -29.63
N ASN A 3 11.94 -16.41 -28.89
CA ASN A 3 12.03 -16.24 -27.44
C ASN A 3 12.32 -14.77 -27.15
N GLY A 4 11.52 -14.18 -26.28
CA GLY A 4 11.64 -12.78 -25.86
C GLY A 4 12.11 -12.73 -24.42
N PHE A 5 13.20 -12.01 -24.19
CA PHE A 5 13.62 -11.60 -22.86
C PHE A 5 13.66 -10.08 -22.82
N ALA A 6 12.99 -9.50 -21.83
CA ALA A 6 12.92 -8.07 -21.64
C ALA A 6 13.31 -7.72 -20.19
N GLN A 7 14.00 -6.60 -20.06
CA GLN A 7 14.45 -6.06 -18.79
C GLN A 7 14.04 -4.60 -18.74
N THR A 8 13.37 -4.22 -17.65
CA THR A 8 12.95 -2.84 -17.43
C THR A 8 13.49 -2.38 -16.08
N TYR A 9 14.14 -1.22 -16.07
CA TYR A 9 14.62 -0.58 -14.86
C TYR A 9 13.94 0.77 -14.71
N LYS A 10 13.39 1.04 -13.54
CA LYS A 10 12.77 2.32 -13.20
C LYS A 10 13.37 2.83 -11.91
N THR A 11 13.55 4.13 -11.80
CA THR A 11 13.84 4.78 -10.53
C THR A 11 12.93 6.00 -10.38
N GLY A 12 12.71 6.42 -9.14
CA GLY A 12 11.94 7.61 -8.88
C GLY A 12 12.01 8.06 -7.43
N VAL A 13 11.46 9.25 -7.22
CA VAL A 13 11.33 9.88 -5.91
C VAL A 13 9.86 10.26 -5.71
N ASN A 14 9.38 10.14 -4.48
CA ASN A 14 8.08 10.62 -4.06
C ASN A 14 8.25 11.42 -2.77
N LEU A 15 7.78 12.66 -2.79
CA LEU A 15 7.76 13.55 -1.64
C LEU A 15 6.31 13.85 -1.30
N GLN A 16 5.95 13.72 -0.03
CA GLN A 16 4.61 13.95 0.49
C GLN A 16 4.72 14.86 1.71
N GLN A 17 4.08 16.02 1.66
CA GLN A 17 3.86 16.91 2.79
C GLN A 17 2.36 16.92 3.10
N GLN A 18 2.00 16.72 4.36
CA GLN A 18 0.62 16.76 4.83
C GLN A 18 0.57 17.44 6.18
N ASN A 19 -0.50 18.22 6.41
CA ASN A 19 -0.76 18.83 7.71
C ASN A 19 -2.17 18.43 8.14
N LEU A 20 -2.32 18.01 9.40
CA LEU A 20 -3.59 17.69 10.03
C LEU A 20 -3.80 18.66 11.18
N ASN A 21 -4.67 19.63 10.94
CA ASN A 21 -5.14 20.58 11.92
C ASN A 21 -6.57 20.22 12.31
N SER A 22 -6.82 20.06 13.59
CA SER A 22 -8.16 19.74 14.09
C SER A 22 -8.35 20.32 15.47
N GLU A 23 -9.55 20.79 15.76
CA GLU A 23 -9.97 21.24 17.08
C GLU A 23 -11.43 20.80 17.28
N LEU A 24 -11.78 20.37 18.50
CA LEU A 24 -13.14 19.95 18.80
C LEU A 24 -13.81 20.95 19.74
N TYR A 25 -14.89 21.54 19.28
CA TYR A 25 -15.67 22.50 20.05
C TYR A 25 -16.98 21.89 20.56
N ARG A 26 -17.37 22.26 21.78
CA ARG A 26 -18.70 22.02 22.34
C ARG A 26 -19.55 23.27 22.18
N ILE A 27 -20.76 23.12 21.65
CA ILE A 27 -21.76 24.18 21.58
C ILE A 27 -22.79 23.92 22.68
N GLN A 28 -23.01 24.90 23.55
CA GLN A 28 -23.99 24.82 24.64
C GLN A 28 -25.36 25.37 24.20
N ASN A 29 -26.41 25.15 25.02
CA ASN A 29 -27.78 25.59 24.70
C ASN A 29 -27.92 27.11 24.58
N ASP A 30 -27.03 27.86 25.23
CA ASP A 30 -26.93 29.33 25.14
C ASP A 30 -26.15 29.81 23.90
N GLN A 31 -25.81 28.90 22.98
CA GLN A 31 -25.02 29.13 21.76
C GLN A 31 -23.56 29.52 22.01
N SER A 32 -23.07 29.44 23.26
CA SER A 32 -21.64 29.58 23.55
C SER A 32 -20.87 28.39 22.96
N SER A 33 -19.65 28.67 22.48
CA SER A 33 -18.73 27.66 21.95
C SER A 33 -17.42 27.72 22.70
N GLU A 34 -16.96 26.56 23.15
CA GLU A 34 -15.69 26.40 23.84
C GLU A 34 -14.97 25.15 23.33
N LEU A 35 -13.64 25.18 23.35
CA LEU A 35 -12.83 24.01 23.04
C LEU A 35 -13.13 22.92 24.10
N VAL A 36 -13.37 21.69 23.65
CA VAL A 36 -13.67 20.56 24.55
C VAL A 36 -12.50 20.29 25.50
N SER A 37 -11.28 20.25 24.98
CA SER A 37 -10.02 20.12 25.73
C SER A 37 -8.84 20.37 24.79
N GLN A 38 -7.67 20.74 25.33
CA GLN A 38 -6.42 20.78 24.56
C GLN A 38 -6.07 19.41 23.95
N GLN A 39 -6.49 18.31 24.61
CA GLN A 39 -6.31 16.94 24.11
C GLN A 39 -7.21 16.59 22.91
N THR A 40 -8.03 17.53 22.43
CA THR A 40 -8.85 17.40 21.22
C THR A 40 -8.35 18.30 20.08
N ALA A 41 -7.19 18.92 20.27
CA ALA A 41 -6.51 19.70 19.26
C ALA A 41 -5.36 18.88 18.65
N ASN A 42 -5.08 19.08 17.37
CA ASN A 42 -3.91 18.56 16.67
C ASN A 42 -3.35 19.67 15.77
N ASP A 43 -2.02 19.79 15.73
CA ASP A 43 -1.24 20.55 14.74
C ASP A 43 -0.14 19.65 14.18
N LEU A 44 -0.57 18.57 13.53
CA LEU A 44 0.31 17.50 13.09
C LEU A 44 0.87 17.81 11.70
N ASN A 45 2.17 18.06 11.64
CA ASN A 45 2.92 18.23 10.42
C ASN A 45 3.60 16.92 10.06
N TRP A 46 3.45 16.47 8.81
CA TRP A 46 3.97 15.19 8.31
C TRP A 46 4.73 15.38 7.00
N PHE A 47 5.94 14.84 6.95
CA PHE A 47 6.70 14.73 5.72
C PHE A 47 7.16 13.29 5.50
N LYS A 48 6.95 12.80 4.28
CA LYS A 48 7.44 11.49 3.83
C LYS A 48 8.19 11.64 2.51
N GLY A 49 9.47 11.29 2.55
CA GLY A 49 10.31 11.12 1.37
C GLY A 49 10.49 9.64 1.07
N ARG A 50 10.36 9.26 -0.19
CA ARG A 50 10.59 7.90 -0.68
C ARG A 50 11.44 7.94 -1.94
N VAL A 51 12.55 7.21 -1.94
CA VAL A 51 13.36 6.96 -3.14
C VAL A 51 13.24 5.49 -3.48
N TYR A 52 13.04 5.16 -4.75
CA TYR A 52 12.83 3.78 -5.17
C TYR A 52 13.55 3.45 -6.49
N ALA A 53 13.84 2.16 -6.63
CA ALA A 53 14.36 1.56 -7.84
C ALA A 53 13.65 0.22 -8.05
N ASP A 54 13.12 0.01 -9.25
CA ASP A 54 12.39 -1.18 -9.64
C ASP A 54 13.16 -1.87 -10.77
N ALA A 55 13.39 -3.17 -10.62
CA ALA A 55 13.88 -4.03 -11.68
C ALA A 55 12.80 -5.05 -12.05
N THR A 56 12.46 -5.15 -13.33
CA THR A 56 11.50 -6.12 -13.84
C THR A 56 12.14 -6.94 -14.94
N TYR A 57 12.05 -8.25 -14.82
CA TYR A 57 12.57 -9.24 -15.76
C TYR A 57 11.39 -10.02 -16.31
N GLU A 58 11.24 -10.03 -17.63
CA GLU A 58 10.16 -10.73 -18.31
C GLU A 58 10.75 -11.71 -19.31
N TYR A 59 10.27 -12.94 -19.25
CA TYR A 59 10.59 -14.00 -20.19
C TYR A 59 9.30 -14.48 -20.84
N THR A 60 9.30 -14.55 -22.17
CA THR A 60 8.17 -15.07 -22.95
C THR A 60 8.68 -15.98 -24.05
N ASN A 61 8.08 -17.17 -24.13
CA ASN A 61 8.13 -18.04 -25.29
C ASN A 61 6.71 -18.58 -25.59
N ASP A 62 6.61 -19.56 -26.49
CA ASP A 62 5.33 -20.08 -26.96
C ASP A 62 4.49 -20.73 -25.86
N LYS A 63 5.13 -21.30 -24.82
CA LYS A 63 4.44 -22.00 -23.73
C LYS A 63 4.53 -21.31 -22.38
N LEU A 64 5.58 -20.54 -22.13
CA LEU A 64 5.89 -19.97 -20.83
C LEU A 64 5.96 -18.46 -20.93
N LYS A 65 5.25 -17.80 -20.02
CA LYS A 65 5.45 -16.40 -19.68
C LYS A 65 5.79 -16.33 -18.21
N ALA A 66 6.91 -15.72 -17.88
CA ALA A 66 7.33 -15.53 -16.51
C ALA A 66 7.78 -14.09 -16.32
N GLY A 67 7.43 -13.49 -15.19
CA GLY A 67 7.83 -12.16 -14.83
C GLY A 67 8.26 -12.10 -13.37
N LEU A 68 9.40 -11.48 -13.11
CA LEU A 68 9.92 -11.20 -11.78
C LEU A 68 10.07 -9.69 -11.62
N SER A 69 9.46 -9.11 -10.61
CA SER A 69 9.67 -7.72 -10.23
C SER A 69 10.33 -7.64 -8.87
N LEU A 70 11.34 -6.78 -8.74
CA LEU A 70 12.09 -6.51 -7.53
C LEU A 70 12.13 -4.99 -7.22
N PRO A 71 11.00 -4.40 -6.77
CA PRO A 71 10.95 -3.04 -6.25
C PRO A 71 11.73 -2.93 -4.94
N LEU A 72 12.68 -2.00 -4.88
CA LEU A 72 13.41 -1.58 -3.69
C LEU A 72 13.03 -0.13 -3.37
N SER A 73 12.74 0.17 -2.11
CA SER A 73 12.53 1.57 -1.70
C SER A 73 13.07 1.89 -0.33
N TYR A 74 13.65 3.08 -0.21
CA TYR A 74 14.02 3.71 1.06
C TYR A 74 13.00 4.79 1.39
N ASN A 75 12.43 4.72 2.59
CA ASN A 75 11.41 5.62 3.09
C ASN A 75 11.95 6.35 4.31
N HIS A 76 11.87 7.68 4.27
CA HIS A 76 12.14 8.58 5.38
C HIS A 76 10.85 9.32 5.73
N ILE A 77 10.44 9.26 6.99
CA ILE A 77 9.26 9.96 7.49
C ILE A 77 9.68 10.78 8.69
N ASN A 78 9.25 12.04 8.76
CA ASN A 78 9.28 12.84 9.95
C ASN A 78 7.88 13.41 10.22
N TYR A 79 7.53 13.55 11.49
CA TYR A 79 6.26 14.10 11.89
C TYR A 79 6.32 14.71 13.28
N SER A 80 5.63 15.84 13.44
CA SER A 80 5.62 16.59 14.68
C SER A 80 4.25 17.21 14.94
N ASP A 81 3.82 17.19 16.19
CA ASP A 81 2.64 17.89 16.69
C ASP A 81 3.02 18.63 17.98
N PRO A 82 3.28 19.95 17.90
CA PRO A 82 3.67 20.75 19.06
C PRO A 82 2.61 20.77 20.16
N VAL A 83 1.33 20.72 19.81
CA VAL A 83 0.21 20.75 20.76
C VAL A 83 0.17 19.48 21.62
N ASN A 84 0.63 18.36 21.06
CA ASN A 84 0.63 17.05 21.71
C ASN A 84 2.04 16.55 22.07
N GLU A 85 3.04 17.44 22.13
CA GLU A 85 4.45 17.14 22.45
C GLU A 85 4.98 15.92 21.67
N LEU A 86 4.73 15.90 20.37
CA LEU A 86 5.13 14.83 19.46
C LEU A 86 6.18 15.35 18.49
N ASP A 87 7.33 14.68 18.44
CA ASP A 87 8.34 14.85 17.39
C ASP A 87 9.00 13.49 17.18
N ASN A 88 8.84 12.93 15.99
CA ASN A 88 9.31 11.58 15.69
C ASN A 88 9.76 11.45 14.23
N ARG A 89 10.60 10.44 14.01
CA ARG A 89 11.14 10.10 12.68
C ARG A 89 11.25 8.60 12.49
N LEU A 90 11.10 8.15 11.25
CA LEU A 90 11.18 6.74 10.86
C LEU A 90 11.95 6.58 9.55
N ASN A 91 12.86 5.62 9.51
CA ASN A 91 13.60 5.22 8.32
C ASN A 91 13.39 3.72 8.05
N LYS A 92 12.98 3.35 6.84
CA LYS A 92 12.71 1.95 6.46
C LYS A 92 13.13 1.65 5.03
N LEU A 93 13.81 0.52 4.86
CA LEU A 93 14.14 -0.06 3.57
C LEU A 93 13.20 -1.24 3.29
N PHE A 94 12.56 -1.26 2.11
CA PHE A 94 11.63 -2.31 1.70
C PHE A 94 12.03 -2.94 0.38
N VAL A 95 11.89 -4.27 0.31
CA VAL A 95 11.93 -5.06 -0.92
C VAL A 95 10.55 -5.71 -1.09
N ASN A 96 9.86 -5.45 -2.19
CA ASN A 96 8.49 -5.89 -2.42
C ASN A 96 8.38 -6.81 -3.66
N PRO A 97 8.99 -8.01 -3.63
CA PRO A 97 9.11 -8.86 -4.79
C PRO A 97 7.75 -9.37 -5.27
N SER A 98 7.62 -9.53 -6.59
CA SER A 98 6.49 -10.24 -7.18
C SER A 98 6.95 -11.18 -8.29
N LEU A 99 6.31 -12.33 -8.36
CA LEU A 99 6.56 -13.38 -9.34
C LEU A 99 5.24 -13.73 -10.00
N ASN A 100 5.20 -13.70 -11.32
CA ASN A 100 4.10 -14.22 -12.12
C ASN A 100 4.63 -15.28 -13.07
N ILE A 101 3.93 -16.40 -13.16
CA ILE A 101 4.24 -17.49 -14.08
C ILE A 101 2.94 -17.91 -14.74
N LYS A 102 2.97 -18.06 -16.06
CA LYS A 102 1.88 -18.59 -16.87
C LYS A 102 2.44 -19.63 -17.83
N TYR A 103 1.92 -20.84 -17.76
CA TYR A 103 2.34 -21.96 -18.56
C TYR A 103 1.16 -22.53 -19.35
N GLN A 104 1.28 -22.54 -20.68
CA GLN A 104 0.34 -23.16 -21.60
C GLN A 104 0.49 -24.68 -21.50
N THR A 105 -0.52 -25.33 -20.94
CA THR A 105 -0.59 -26.79 -20.84
C THR A 105 -1.17 -27.41 -22.11
N GLY A 106 -1.83 -26.62 -22.97
CA GLY A 106 -2.33 -27.00 -24.29
C GLY A 106 -2.65 -25.78 -25.14
N ILE A 107 -3.29 -25.99 -26.30
CA ILE A 107 -3.72 -24.90 -27.19
C ILE A 107 -4.89 -24.12 -26.57
N GLU A 108 -5.74 -24.82 -25.80
CA GLU A 108 -6.97 -24.27 -25.22
C GLU A 108 -6.85 -24.03 -23.71
N ASN A 109 -5.69 -24.25 -23.10
CA ASN A 109 -5.58 -24.21 -21.64
C ASN A 109 -4.20 -23.81 -21.11
N TYR A 110 -4.23 -23.14 -19.96
CA TYR A 110 -3.04 -22.72 -19.23
C TYR A 110 -3.24 -22.79 -17.72
N VAL A 111 -2.12 -22.91 -17.02
CA VAL A 111 -2.02 -22.69 -15.58
C VAL A 111 -1.23 -21.41 -15.35
N SER A 112 -1.60 -20.64 -14.33
CA SER A 112 -0.81 -19.52 -13.84
C SER A 112 -0.67 -19.54 -12.33
N ALA A 113 0.47 -19.07 -11.86
CA ALA A 113 0.77 -18.85 -10.46
C ALA A 113 1.29 -17.44 -10.29
N ASN A 114 0.82 -16.76 -9.24
CA ASN A 114 1.25 -15.43 -8.89
C ASN A 114 1.60 -15.42 -7.41
N TYR A 115 2.72 -14.80 -7.07
CA TYR A 115 3.13 -14.53 -5.70
C TYR A 115 3.52 -13.07 -5.59
N PHE A 116 3.11 -12.40 -4.53
CA PHE A 116 3.68 -11.11 -4.17
C PHE A 116 3.90 -10.99 -2.67
N TYR A 117 4.94 -10.25 -2.31
CA TYR A 117 5.20 -9.80 -0.96
C TYR A 117 5.27 -8.27 -0.95
N LYS A 118 4.56 -7.65 -0.02
CA LYS A 118 4.41 -6.20 0.06
C LYS A 118 4.61 -5.74 1.49
N ASN A 119 5.50 -4.76 1.67
CA ASN A 119 5.63 -3.98 2.89
C ASN A 119 5.06 -2.59 2.65
N GLU A 120 4.21 -2.14 3.56
CA GLU A 120 3.60 -0.81 3.54
C GLU A 120 3.71 -0.15 4.91
N LEU A 121 3.88 1.17 4.91
CA LEU A 121 3.82 1.98 6.11
C LEU A 121 2.49 2.71 6.16
N GLY A 122 2.00 2.87 7.38
CA GLY A 122 0.93 3.77 7.74
C GLY A 122 1.14 5.22 7.31
N GLY A 123 0.08 6.01 7.45
CA GLY A 123 0.05 7.43 7.09
C GLY A 123 -0.09 8.34 8.31
N ILE A 124 -0.36 9.62 8.04
CA ILE A 124 -0.63 10.64 9.05
C ILE A 124 -1.82 10.25 9.97
N ASP A 125 -2.79 9.49 9.44
CA ASP A 125 -3.96 8.99 10.18
C ASP A 125 -3.61 7.97 11.29
N ASP A 126 -2.38 7.47 11.33
CA ASP A 126 -1.95 6.49 12.34
C ASP A 126 -1.30 7.14 13.56
N VAL A 127 -1.00 8.45 13.55
CA VAL A 127 -0.10 9.05 14.55
C VAL A 127 -0.63 10.31 15.23
N TYR A 128 -1.86 10.75 14.94
CA TYR A 128 -2.45 11.92 15.59
C TYR A 128 -2.94 11.58 17.02
N ARG A 129 -2.50 12.35 18.00
CA ARG A 129 -2.75 12.09 19.44
C ARG A 129 -4.03 12.75 19.94
N GLY A 130 -4.35 13.94 19.43
CA GLY A 130 -5.55 14.66 19.81
C GLY A 130 -6.80 13.96 19.30
N THR A 131 -7.85 13.92 20.11
CA THR A 131 -9.09 13.23 19.75
C THR A 131 -9.84 13.97 18.65
N VAL A 132 -10.08 13.29 17.52
CA VAL A 132 -10.84 13.79 16.38
C VAL A 132 -12.18 13.07 16.27
N LEU A 133 -13.24 13.83 16.01
CA LEU A 133 -14.56 13.28 15.68
C LEU A 133 -14.58 12.86 14.20
N LYS A 134 -14.28 11.59 13.92
CA LYS A 134 -14.26 11.08 12.52
C LYS A 134 -15.64 11.03 11.89
N ASN A 135 -16.67 10.80 12.71
CA ASN A 135 -18.08 10.74 12.33
C ASN A 135 -18.93 11.27 13.47
N TYR A 136 -20.22 11.55 13.23
CA TYR A 136 -21.16 12.16 14.20
C TYR A 136 -21.24 11.53 15.60
N ARG A 137 -20.74 10.29 15.78
CA ARG A 137 -20.74 9.57 17.07
C ARG A 137 -19.42 8.88 17.40
N SER A 138 -18.36 9.11 16.64
CA SER A 138 -17.13 8.32 16.78
C SER A 138 -15.91 9.22 16.95
N LEU A 139 -15.42 9.25 18.18
CA LEU A 139 -14.19 9.91 18.59
C LEU A 139 -13.03 8.92 18.46
N PHE A 140 -11.94 9.36 17.84
CA PHE A 140 -10.73 8.56 17.68
C PHE A 140 -9.51 9.40 18.03
N ALA A 141 -8.54 8.77 18.68
CA ALA A 141 -7.18 9.24 18.87
C ALA A 141 -6.25 8.05 18.66
N ASN A 142 -5.04 8.27 18.15
CA ASN A 142 -4.07 7.19 17.96
C ASN A 142 -2.69 7.60 18.49
N ASN A 143 -2.31 7.02 19.63
CA ASN A 143 -1.00 7.21 20.23
C ASN A 143 -0.10 5.97 20.00
N ALA A 144 -0.11 5.46 18.76
CA ALA A 144 0.73 4.35 18.34
C ALA A 144 1.86 4.85 17.41
N PRO A 145 2.99 4.12 17.34
CA PRO A 145 3.95 4.30 16.26
C PRO A 145 3.30 4.05 14.89
N ILE A 146 3.90 4.60 13.83
CA ILE A 146 3.50 4.33 12.44
C ILE A 146 3.38 2.82 12.21
N SER A 147 2.23 2.37 11.71
CA SER A 147 1.97 0.96 11.45
C SER A 147 2.85 0.43 10.28
N GLU A 148 3.24 -0.84 10.35
CA GLU A 148 3.93 -1.54 9.26
C GLU A 148 3.12 -2.80 8.90
N LEU A 149 2.57 -2.83 7.69
CA LEU A 149 1.80 -3.95 7.17
C LEU A 149 2.66 -4.81 6.24
N LYS A 150 2.66 -6.11 6.50
CA LYS A 150 3.32 -7.12 5.67
C LYS A 150 2.27 -8.03 5.07
N THR A 151 2.14 -8.00 3.75
CA THR A 151 1.18 -8.81 3.01
C THR A 151 1.92 -9.81 2.14
N HIS A 152 1.57 -11.08 2.29
CA HIS A 152 1.90 -12.14 1.35
C HIS A 152 0.62 -12.51 0.63
N SER A 153 0.71 -12.75 -0.67
CA SER A 153 -0.40 -13.39 -1.38
C SER A 153 0.13 -14.37 -2.40
N PHE A 154 -0.54 -15.50 -2.47
CA PHE A 154 -0.33 -16.52 -3.47
C PHE A 154 -1.64 -16.80 -4.20
N ARG A 155 -1.62 -16.83 -5.53
CA ARG A 155 -2.78 -17.17 -6.35
C ARG A 155 -2.38 -18.18 -7.42
N GLY A 156 -3.04 -19.32 -7.43
CA GLY A 156 -2.99 -20.32 -8.48
C GLY A 156 -4.27 -20.29 -9.31
N GLU A 157 -4.16 -20.50 -10.62
CA GLU A 157 -5.30 -20.45 -11.53
C GLU A 157 -5.12 -21.41 -12.70
N PHE A 158 -6.17 -22.15 -13.04
CA PHE A 158 -6.29 -22.93 -14.26
C PHE A 158 -7.39 -22.34 -15.14
N ASN A 159 -7.08 -22.18 -16.42
CA ASN A 159 -8.00 -21.69 -17.42
C ASN A 159 -8.10 -22.67 -18.57
N PHE A 160 -9.33 -22.90 -19.02
CA PHE A 160 -9.66 -23.60 -20.25
C PHE A 160 -10.56 -22.69 -21.11
N ARG A 161 -10.22 -22.53 -22.38
CA ARG A 161 -10.89 -21.66 -23.34
C ARG A 161 -10.98 -22.36 -24.69
N LYS A 162 -12.19 -22.80 -25.04
CA LYS A 162 -12.51 -23.40 -26.34
C LYS A 162 -13.46 -22.48 -27.10
N ALA A 163 -12.87 -21.47 -27.73
CA ALA A 163 -13.60 -20.36 -28.34
C ALA A 163 -14.58 -20.81 -29.45
N MET A 164 -14.20 -21.80 -30.27
CA MET A 164 -15.07 -22.33 -31.34
C MET A 164 -16.34 -23.00 -30.83
N GLN A 165 -16.35 -23.45 -29.57
CA GLN A 165 -17.53 -24.04 -28.92
C GLN A 165 -18.13 -23.09 -27.86
N MET A 166 -17.63 -21.85 -27.79
CA MET A 166 -18.03 -20.86 -26.78
C MET A 166 -17.96 -21.38 -25.33
N PHE A 167 -17.06 -22.34 -25.06
CA PHE A 167 -16.93 -22.96 -23.74
C PHE A 167 -15.68 -22.44 -23.00
N PHE A 168 -15.89 -22.02 -21.76
CA PHE A 168 -14.87 -21.41 -20.92
C PHE A 168 -14.99 -21.94 -19.50
N PHE A 169 -13.87 -22.34 -18.91
CA PHE A 169 -13.80 -22.82 -17.54
C PHE A 169 -12.59 -22.20 -16.83
N ASN A 170 -12.79 -21.75 -15.61
CA ASN A 170 -11.76 -21.17 -14.77
C ASN A 170 -11.86 -21.77 -13.36
N ALA A 171 -10.73 -22.18 -12.81
CA ALA A 171 -10.60 -22.57 -11.42
C ALA A 171 -9.45 -21.77 -10.81
N SER A 172 -9.66 -21.15 -9.66
CA SER A 172 -8.62 -20.39 -8.96
C SER A 172 -8.63 -20.67 -7.47
N ALA A 173 -7.46 -20.54 -6.85
CA ALA A 173 -7.26 -20.61 -5.41
C ALA A 173 -6.33 -19.46 -5.01
N SER A 174 -6.61 -18.83 -3.87
CA SER A 174 -5.80 -17.76 -3.32
C SER A 174 -5.61 -17.90 -1.81
N TYR A 175 -4.45 -17.47 -1.35
CA TYR A 175 -4.09 -17.32 0.07
C TYR A 175 -3.44 -15.95 0.28
#